data_AF-A0A452ZUF8-F1
#
_entry.id   AF-A0A452ZUF8-F1
#
_cell.length_a   1.000
_cell.length_b   1.000
_cell.length_c   1.000
_cell.angle_alpha   90.00
_cell.angle_beta   90.00
_cell.angle_gamma   90.00
#
_symmetry.space_group_name_H-M   'P 1'
#
loop_
_entity.id
_entity.type
_entity.pdbx_description
1 polymer ?
#
loop_
_entity_poly.entity_id
_entity_poly.type
_entity_poly.pdbx_seq_one_letter_code
_entity_poly.pdbx_strand_id
1 'polypeptide(L)' 'MRVKSAFFNRTKFIIGNGTNTRFWEDTWLGETPLALQYPSLYSIVQRRDAYIATVFESIPLNIQFKRTLAGNR' A
#
# COMPACT_ATOMS: atom_id res chain seq x y z
N MET A 1 -18.08 -7.12 -2.71
CA MET A 1 -17.53 -8.34 -3.36
C MET A 1 -16.55 -9.01 -2.39
N ARG A 2 -16.99 -10.01 -1.60
CA ARG A 2 -16.22 -10.59 -0.45
C ARG A 2 -15.08 -11.55 -0.84
N VAL A 3 -15.08 -12.03 -2.08
CA VAL A 3 -14.12 -13.04 -2.57
C VAL A 3 -12.72 -12.44 -2.79
N LYS A 4 -12.63 -11.21 -3.33
CA LYS A 4 -11.33 -10.53 -3.56
C LYS A 4 -10.57 -10.37 -2.24
N SER A 5 -11.19 -9.77 -1.23
CA SER A 5 -10.55 -9.56 0.08
C SER A 5 -10.12 -10.87 0.74
N ALA A 6 -10.91 -11.94 0.64
CA ALA A 6 -10.54 -13.25 1.21
C ALA A 6 -9.32 -13.88 0.52
N PHE A 7 -9.18 -13.68 -0.80
CA PHE A 7 -8.02 -14.15 -1.57
C PHE A 7 -6.77 -13.34 -1.22
N PHE A 8 -6.79 -12.01 -1.40
CA PHE A 8 -5.63 -11.15 -1.17
C PHE A 8 -5.12 -11.16 0.29
N ASN A 9 -5.98 -11.43 1.26
CA ASN A 9 -5.60 -11.54 2.67
C ASN A 9 -4.90 -12.86 3.02
N ARG A 10 -4.95 -13.89 2.17
CA ARG A 10 -4.35 -15.22 2.44
C ARG A 10 -3.28 -15.63 1.43
N THR A 11 -3.03 -14.79 0.43
CA THR A 11 -2.04 -15.05 -0.62
C THR A 11 -0.92 -14.03 -0.56
N LYS A 12 0.32 -14.51 -0.52
CA LYS A 12 1.51 -13.68 -0.68
C LYS A 12 1.90 -13.60 -2.15
N PHE A 13 2.20 -12.39 -2.62
CA PHE A 13 2.72 -12.15 -3.96
C PHE A 13 4.25 -12.22 -3.92
N ILE A 14 4.83 -13.08 -4.76
CA ILE A 14 6.27 -13.06 -5.02
C ILE A 14 6.52 -11.87 -5.96
N ILE A 15 7.37 -10.95 -5.52
CA ILE A 15 7.64 -9.72 -6.26
C ILE A 15 8.60 -10.05 -7.39
N GLY A 16 8.13 -9.95 -8.63
CA GLY A 16 8.97 -9.90 -9.82
C GLY A 16 9.46 -8.47 -10.07
N ASN A 17 9.09 -7.90 -11.21
CA ASN A 17 9.34 -6.49 -11.55
C ASN A 17 8.45 -5.48 -10.80
N GLY A 18 7.47 -5.95 -10.00
CA GLY A 18 6.59 -5.11 -9.19
C GLY A 18 5.58 -4.26 -9.96
N THR A 19 5.38 -4.49 -11.27
CA THR A 19 4.48 -3.65 -12.10
C THR A 19 2.99 -3.94 -11.87
N ASN A 20 2.67 -5.12 -11.35
CA ASN A 20 1.28 -5.57 -11.13
C ASN A 20 0.94 -5.78 -9.65
N THR A 21 1.83 -5.40 -8.74
CA THR A 21 1.65 -5.57 -7.29
C THR A 21 1.49 -4.20 -6.65
N ARG A 22 0.36 -3.96 -5.99
CA ARG A 22 0.06 -2.69 -5.31
C ARG A 22 0.81 -2.62 -3.99
N PHE A 23 1.45 -1.48 -3.75
CA PHE A 23 2.30 -1.28 -2.60
C PHE A 23 1.53 -1.38 -1.26
N TRP A 24 0.33 -0.81 -1.18
CA TRP A 24 -0.43 -0.78 0.08
C TRP A 24 -1.35 -1.97 0.27
N GLU A 25 -1.99 -2.42 -0.81
CA GLU A 25 -3.16 -3.31 -0.73
C GLU A 25 -2.84 -4.80 -0.92
N ASP A 26 -1.74 -5.11 -1.61
CA ASP A 26 -1.37 -6.50 -1.86
C ASP A 26 -0.35 -6.97 -0.80
N THR A 27 -0.46 -8.24 -0.40
CA THR A 27 0.49 -8.85 0.54
C THR A 27 1.77 -9.24 -0.18
N TRP A 28 2.72 -8.33 -0.26
CA TRP A 28 4.04 -8.59 -0.86
C TRP A 28 5.17 -8.58 0.17
N LEU A 29 5.00 -7.86 1.27
CA LEU A 29 5.93 -7.81 2.40
C LEU A 29 5.26 -8.45 3.62
N GLY A 30 5.97 -9.36 4.30
CA GLY A 30 5.43 -10.06 5.47
C GLY A 30 4.26 -11.00 5.14
N GLU A 31 3.26 -11.00 6.03
CA GLU A 31 2.06 -11.87 5.95
C GLU A 31 0.76 -11.09 5.75
N THR A 32 0.77 -9.76 5.90
CA THR A 32 -0.41 -8.90 5.77
C THR A 32 -0.11 -7.70 4.88
N PRO A 33 -1.13 -7.13 4.18
CA PRO A 33 -0.96 -5.89 3.43
C PRO A 33 -0.52 -4.73 4.32
N LEU A 34 0.34 -3.85 3.80
CA LEU A 34 0.82 -2.68 4.53
C LEU A 34 -0.30 -1.73 4.95
N ALA A 35 -1.41 -1.67 4.21
CA ALA A 35 -2.59 -0.90 4.56
C ALA A 35 -3.22 -1.36 5.88
N LEU A 36 -3.18 -2.67 6.17
CA LEU A 36 -3.71 -3.24 7.41
C LEU A 36 -2.70 -3.13 8.55
N GLN A 37 -1.41 -3.26 8.25
CA GLN A 37 -0.36 -3.15 9.26
C GLN A 37 -0.16 -1.70 9.74
N TYR A 38 -0.33 -0.72 8.85
CA TYR A 38 -0.13 0.70 9.12
C TYR A 38 -1.35 1.55 8.73
N PRO A 39 -2.50 1.36 9.39
CA PRO A 39 -3.75 2.02 9.00
C PRO A 39 -3.69 3.55 9.10
N SER A 40 -2.99 4.08 10.12
CA SER A 40 -2.79 5.53 10.27
C SER A 40 -1.99 6.13 9.12
N LEU A 41 -0.95 5.43 8.65
CA LEU A 41 -0.14 5.89 7.53
C LEU A 41 -0.93 5.78 6.22
N TYR A 42 -1.64 4.67 6.01
CA TYR A 42 -2.51 4.48 4.86
C TYR A 42 -3.62 5.54 4.76
N SER A 43 -4.15 6.00 5.90
CA SER A 43 -5.20 7.03 5.93
C SER A 43 -4.77 8.36 5.29
N ILE A 44 -3.47 8.68 5.36
CA ILE A 44 -2.89 9.91 4.81
C ILE A 44 -2.18 9.70 3.47
N VAL A 45 -2.20 8.50 2.89
CA VAL A 45 -1.61 8.25 1.56
C VAL A 45 -2.46 8.90 0.48
N GLN A 46 -1.82 9.65 -0.43
CA GLN A 46 -2.50 10.21 -1.60
C GLN A 46 -2.74 9.16 -2.70
N ARG A 47 -1.73 8.31 -2.97
CA ARG A 47 -1.75 7.31 -4.06
C ARG A 47 -1.82 5.89 -3.49
N ARG A 48 -3.03 5.43 -3.18
CA ARG A 48 -3.27 4.09 -2.59
C ARG A 48 -3.05 2.96 -3.60
N ASP A 49 -3.36 3.22 -4.87
CA ASP A 49 -3.20 2.27 -5.98
C ASP A 49 -1.78 2.25 -6.59
N ALA A 50 -0.79 2.85 -5.91
CA ALA A 50 0.58 2.87 -6.41
C ALA A 50 1.17 1.45 -6.47
N TYR A 51 1.80 1.10 -7.60
CA TYR A 51 2.51 -0.16 -7.77
C TYR A 51 3.90 -0.11 -7.15
N ILE A 52 4.43 -1.27 -6.74
CA ILE A 52 5.79 -1.39 -6.20
C ILE A 52 6.81 -0.82 -7.19
N ALA A 53 6.71 -1.14 -8.49
CA ALA A 53 7.62 -0.62 -9.50
C ALA A 53 7.72 0.90 -9.49
N THR A 54 6.57 1.59 -9.40
CA THR A 54 6.52 3.06 -9.37
C THR A 54 7.05 3.61 -8.04
N VAL A 55 6.75 2.97 -6.93
CA VAL A 55 7.21 3.40 -5.60
C VAL A 55 8.74 3.32 -5.49
N PHE A 56 9.33 2.26 -6.04
CA PHE A 56 10.77 1.98 -6.02
C PHE A 56 11.54 2.57 -7.22
N GLU A 57 10.88 3.35 -8.07
CA GLU A 57 11.50 4.01 -9.24
C GLU A 57 12.58 5.03 -8.86
N SER A 58 12.49 5.60 -7.65
CA SER A 58 13.42 6.62 -7.16
C SER A 58 13.85 6.39 -5.71
N ILE A 59 14.99 6.97 -5.35
CA ILE A 59 15.44 7.15 -3.96
C ILE A 59 15.51 8.67 -3.71
N PRO A 60 14.69 9.24 -2.81
CA PRO A 60 13.73 8.58 -1.93
C PRO A 60 12.50 8.01 -2.66
N LEU A 61 11.77 7.11 -2.00
CA LEU A 61 10.59 6.42 -2.54
C LEU A 61 9.56 7.40 -3.11
N ASN A 62 8.98 7.08 -4.26
CA ASN A 62 7.94 7.87 -4.93
C ASN A 62 6.57 7.68 -4.26
N ILE A 63 6.46 8.09 -2.99
CA ILE A 63 5.24 8.05 -2.18
C ILE A 63 4.92 9.45 -1.65
N GLN A 64 3.63 9.78 -1.66
CA GLN A 64 3.13 11.06 -1.17
C GLN A 64 2.12 10.87 -0.05
N PHE A 65 2.30 11.61 1.04
CA PHE A 65 1.42 11.65 2.19
C PHE A 65 0.81 13.05 2.34
N LYS A 66 -0.48 13.13 2.65
CA LYS A 66 -1.21 14.37 2.93
C LYS A 66 -2.09 14.17 4.15
N ARG A 67 -1.77 14.90 5.22
CA ARG A 67 -2.64 15.03 6.40
C ARG A 67 -3.33 16.38 6.38
N THR A 68 -4.61 16.42 6.71
CA THR A 68 -5.28 17.69 7.02
C THR A 68 -4.86 18.12 8.42
N LEU A 69 -4.39 19.35 8.58
CA LEU A 69 -4.19 19.93 9.91
C LEU A 69 -5.58 20.35 10.43
N ALA A 70 -6.23 19.46 11.17
CA ALA A 70 -7.37 19.87 11.99
C ALA A 70 -6.79 20.59 13.21
N GLY A 71 -6.90 21.92 13.23
CA GLY A 71 -6.64 22.69 14.45
C GLY A 71 -7.67 22.28 15.50
N ASN A 72 -7.20 21.91 16.69
CA ASN A 72 -8.08 21.74 17.83
C ASN A 72 -8.77 23.09 18.07
N ARG A 73 -10.10 23.12 17.91
CA ARG A 73 -10.93 24.26 18.28
C ARG A 73 -11.05 24.34 19.79
#